data_AF-A0A7U7J309-F1
#
_entry.id   AF-A0A7U7J309-F1
#
_cell.length_a   1.000
_cell.length_b   1.000
_cell.length_c   1.000
_cell.angle_alpha   90.00
_cell.angle_beta   90.00
_cell.angle_gamma   90.00
#
_symmetry.space_group_name_H-M   'P 1'
#
loop_
_entity.id
_entity.type
_entity.pdbx_description
1 polymer ?
#
loop_
_entity_poly.entity_id
_entity_poly.type
_entity_poly.pdbx_seq_one_letter_code
_entity_poly.pdbx_strand_id
1 'polypeptide(L)'
;MRHSMILAAVLLSLTAQAQVYKWTDSDGKIHYGNQPPAEGQPAQTLDIPSQPTPEGGVNNVRSLERAKQKLRELRATSRGVPVGELDRPASRKKSSKTQEPVYIGYEDRTRIDSLNSDIRRLSSSTIGNASSRAREIHAAKDELRQIYRKYGIKAP
;
A
#
# COMPACT_ATOMS: atom_id res chain seq x y z
N MET A 1 -52.63 -20.10 15.44
CA MET A 1 -52.20 -20.26 14.02
C MET A 1 -51.01 -19.38 13.64
N ARG A 2 -50.98 -18.09 13.99
CA ARG A 2 -49.84 -17.19 13.65
C ARG A 2 -48.52 -17.55 14.34
N HIS A 3 -48.58 -17.97 15.62
CA HIS A 3 -47.40 -18.40 16.37
C HIS A 3 -46.80 -19.73 15.85
N SER A 4 -47.65 -20.62 15.31
CA SER A 4 -47.23 -21.89 14.70
C SER A 4 -46.38 -21.68 13.45
N MET A 5 -46.69 -20.64 12.67
CA MET A 5 -45.97 -20.28 11.45
C MET A 5 -44.60 -19.63 11.75
N ILE A 6 -44.50 -18.85 12.82
CA ILE A 6 -43.23 -18.27 13.27
C ILE A 6 -42.31 -19.36 13.83
N LEU A 7 -42.86 -20.30 14.61
CA LEU A 7 -42.07 -21.42 15.13
C LEU A 7 -41.53 -22.30 14.00
N ALA A 8 -42.35 -22.61 12.99
CA ALA A 8 -41.93 -23.36 11.80
C ALA A 8 -40.83 -22.64 11.00
N ALA A 9 -40.90 -21.32 10.88
CA ALA A 9 -39.88 -20.53 10.18
C ALA A 9 -38.53 -20.50 10.93
N VAL A 10 -38.53 -20.50 12.27
CA VAL A 10 -37.32 -20.57 13.10
C VAL A 10 -36.66 -21.96 13.05
N LEU A 11 -37.45 -23.02 12.89
CA LEU A 11 -36.92 -24.39 12.77
C LEU A 11 -36.21 -24.64 11.42
N LEU A 12 -36.56 -23.92 10.35
CA LEU A 12 -35.93 -24.09 9.03
C LEU A 12 -34.49 -23.52 8.95
N SER A 13 -34.16 -22.50 9.74
CA SER A 13 -32.84 -21.84 9.69
C SER A 13 -31.72 -22.64 10.35
N LEU A 14 -32.03 -23.72 11.07
CA LEU A 14 -31.04 -24.56 11.78
C LEU A 14 -30.30 -25.56 10.86
N THR A 15 -30.64 -25.64 9.58
CA THR A 15 -30.07 -26.66 8.66
C THR A 15 -28.81 -26.22 7.91
N ALA A 16 -28.22 -25.07 8.26
CA ALA A 16 -26.96 -24.60 7.68
C ALA A 16 -25.76 -25.42 8.19
N GLN A 17 -25.58 -26.64 7.66
CA GLN A 17 -24.36 -27.42 7.86
C GLN A 17 -23.25 -26.88 6.95
N ALA A 18 -22.10 -26.53 7.54
CA ALA A 18 -20.94 -26.02 6.81
C ALA A 18 -20.20 -27.16 6.09
N GLN A 19 -20.78 -27.62 4.98
CA GLN A 19 -20.17 -28.64 4.13
C GLN A 19 -19.35 -27.97 3.01
N VAL A 20 -18.10 -28.40 2.78
CA VAL A 20 -17.29 -27.93 1.66
C VAL A 20 -17.30 -28.98 0.56
N TYR A 21 -17.70 -28.58 -0.65
CA TYR A 21 -17.70 -29.43 -1.83
C TYR A 21 -16.48 -29.12 -2.69
N LYS A 22 -15.85 -30.17 -3.20
CA LYS A 22 -14.84 -30.09 -4.26
C LYS A 22 -15.43 -30.67 -5.53
N TRP A 23 -15.42 -29.90 -6.61
CA TRP A 23 -15.87 -30.39 -7.93
C TRP A 23 -14.94 -29.88 -9.03
N THR A 24 -15.02 -30.54 -10.18
CA THR A 24 -14.29 -30.11 -11.39
C THR A 24 -15.32 -29.59 -12.39
N ASP A 25 -15.10 -28.38 -12.92
CA ASP A 25 -15.99 -27.79 -13.93
C ASP A 25 -15.76 -28.40 -15.33
N SER A 26 -16.57 -27.97 -16.31
CA SER A 26 -16.44 -28.40 -17.72
C SER A 26 -15.11 -27.99 -18.37
N ASP A 27 -14.41 -27.00 -17.81
CA ASP A 27 -13.12 -26.49 -18.28
C ASP A 27 -11.94 -27.23 -17.60
N GLY A 28 -12.22 -28.20 -16.73
CA GLY A 28 -11.20 -28.98 -16.01
C GLY A 28 -10.62 -28.28 -14.76
N LYS A 29 -11.21 -27.18 -14.29
CA LYS A 29 -10.75 -26.45 -13.10
C LYS A 29 -11.39 -27.01 -11.83
N ILE A 30 -10.58 -27.17 -10.79
CA ILE A 30 -11.04 -27.62 -9.47
C ILE A 30 -11.54 -26.43 -8.68
N HIS A 31 -12.80 -26.49 -8.25
CA HIS A 31 -13.44 -25.48 -7.42
C HIS A 31 -13.75 -26.03 -6.03
N TYR A 32 -13.77 -25.13 -5.05
CA TYR A 32 -14.14 -25.40 -3.66
C TYR A 32 -15.20 -24.40 -3.23
N GLY A 33 -16.28 -24.87 -2.61
CA GLY A 33 -17.34 -23.98 -2.17
C GLY A 33 -18.35 -24.65 -1.25
N ASN A 34 -19.21 -23.84 -0.64
CA ASN A 34 -20.21 -24.28 0.33
C ASN A 34 -21.58 -24.56 -0.31
N GLN A 35 -21.68 -24.43 -1.63
CA GLN A 35 -22.89 -24.65 -2.41
C GLN A 35 -22.71 -25.92 -3.26
N PRO A 36 -23.73 -26.80 -3.35
CA PRO A 36 -23.66 -27.95 -4.23
C PRO A 36 -23.46 -27.50 -5.69
N PRO A 37 -22.62 -28.20 -6.48
CA PRO A 37 -22.42 -27.87 -7.88
C PRO A 37 -23.68 -28.13 -8.70
N ALA A 38 -23.76 -27.51 -9.88
CA ALA A 38 -24.90 -27.64 -10.79
C ALA A 38 -25.14 -29.12 -11.16
N GLU A 39 -26.42 -29.48 -11.41
CA GLU A 39 -26.84 -30.85 -11.69
C GLU A 39 -25.97 -31.50 -12.80
N GLY A 40 -25.42 -32.68 -12.51
CA GLY A 40 -24.60 -33.46 -13.45
C GLY A 40 -23.08 -33.39 -13.22
N GLN A 41 -22.57 -32.61 -12.26
CA GLN A 41 -21.14 -32.58 -11.93
C GLN A 41 -20.80 -33.56 -10.78
N PRO A 42 -19.79 -34.44 -10.94
CA PRO A 42 -19.34 -35.29 -9.85
C PRO A 42 -18.70 -34.44 -8.75
N ALA A 43 -19.36 -34.38 -7.59
CA ALA A 43 -18.92 -33.61 -6.42
C ALA A 43 -18.38 -34.55 -5.34
N GLN A 44 -17.24 -34.20 -4.75
CA GLN A 44 -16.73 -34.85 -3.54
C GLN A 44 -16.97 -33.95 -2.34
N THR A 45 -17.70 -34.48 -1.37
CA THR A 45 -17.91 -33.83 -0.08
C THR A 45 -16.64 -33.94 0.76
N LEU A 46 -16.08 -32.81 1.17
CA LEU A 46 -14.94 -32.74 2.06
C LEU A 46 -15.41 -32.44 3.48
N ASP A 47 -15.10 -33.35 4.39
CA ASP A 47 -15.17 -33.08 5.83
C ASP A 47 -13.86 -32.39 6.23
N ILE A 48 -13.93 -31.08 6.49
CA ILE A 48 -12.77 -30.31 6.94
C ILE A 48 -12.79 -30.32 8.46
N PRO A 49 -11.91 -31.11 9.12
CA PRO A 49 -11.83 -31.06 10.56
C PRO A 49 -11.43 -29.64 10.97
N SER A 50 -12.31 -28.99 11.72
CA SER A 50 -12.01 -27.70 12.34
C SER A 50 -10.89 -27.94 13.35
N GLN A 51 -9.65 -27.68 12.95
CA GLN A 51 -8.53 -27.83 13.86
C GLN A 51 -8.69 -26.77 14.96
N PRO A 52 -8.79 -27.16 16.24
CA PRO A 52 -8.86 -26.19 17.31
C PRO A 52 -7.59 -25.35 17.29
N THR A 53 -7.75 -24.04 17.40
CA THR A 53 -6.64 -23.13 17.67
C THR A 53 -5.88 -23.70 18.87
N PRO A 54 -4.57 -23.96 18.78
CA PRO A 54 -3.83 -24.61 19.86
C PRO A 54 -4.07 -23.88 21.19
N GLU A 55 -4.48 -24.63 22.22
CA GLU A 55 -4.93 -24.09 23.53
C GLU A 55 -3.86 -23.23 24.22
N GLY A 56 -2.60 -23.46 23.91
CA GLY A 56 -1.52 -22.55 24.27
C GLY A 56 -1.52 -21.39 23.31
N GLY A 57 -2.24 -20.31 23.66
CA GLY A 57 -2.22 -19.04 22.94
C GLY A 57 -0.80 -18.74 22.48
N VAL A 58 -0.55 -18.94 21.19
CA VAL A 58 0.75 -18.65 20.60
C VAL A 58 1.00 -17.19 20.93
N ASN A 59 2.02 -16.93 21.74
CA ASN A 59 2.43 -15.59 22.12
C ASN A 59 3.03 -14.93 20.88
N ASN A 60 2.19 -14.69 19.87
CA ASN A 60 2.52 -14.19 18.54
C ASN A 60 3.32 -12.90 18.65
N VAL A 61 2.98 -12.10 19.66
CA VAL A 61 3.71 -10.89 20.06
C VAL A 61 5.16 -11.21 20.42
N ARG A 62 5.41 -12.21 21.27
CA ARG A 62 6.78 -12.58 21.67
C ARG A 62 7.59 -13.14 20.50
N SER A 63 6.99 -13.95 19.63
CA SER A 63 7.65 -14.44 18.42
C SER A 63 7.95 -13.32 17.43
N LEU A 64 7.03 -12.36 17.29
CA LEU A 64 7.17 -11.20 16.41
C LEU A 64 8.27 -10.26 16.90
N GLU A 65 8.32 -9.98 18.20
CA GLU A 65 9.37 -9.13 18.80
C GLU A 65 10.76 -9.77 18.63
N ARG A 66 10.89 -11.09 18.81
CA ARG A 66 12.15 -11.81 18.51
C ARG A 66 12.55 -11.69 17.04
N ALA A 67 11.60 -11.84 16.12
CA ALA A 67 11.86 -11.71 14.69
C ALA A 67 12.31 -10.28 14.32
N LYS A 68 11.66 -9.25 14.88
CA LYS A 68 12.02 -7.84 14.70
C LYS A 68 13.42 -7.55 15.24
N GLN A 69 13.76 -8.10 16.41
CA GLN A 69 15.10 -7.92 17.00
C GLN A 69 16.19 -8.55 16.13
N LYS A 70 15.98 -9.78 15.66
CA LYS A 70 16.92 -10.48 14.77
C LYS A 70 17.14 -9.71 13.47
N LEU A 71 16.08 -9.15 12.90
CA LEU A 71 16.18 -8.33 11.69
C LEU A 71 17.00 -7.05 11.93
N ARG A 72 16.83 -6.40 13.08
CA ARG A 72 17.63 -5.23 13.47
C ARG A 72 19.11 -5.57 13.58
N GLU A 73 19.44 -6.66 14.25
CA GLU A 73 20.83 -7.12 14.40
C GLU A 73 21.50 -7.46 13.07
N LEU A 74 20.78 -8.13 12.16
CA LEU A 74 21.28 -8.41 10.82
C LEU A 74 21.53 -7.13 10.02
N ARG A 75 20.65 -6.14 10.13
CA ARG A 75 20.81 -4.84 9.46
C ARG A 75 21.99 -4.05 10.04
N ALA A 76 22.19 -4.10 11.34
CA ALA A 76 23.35 -3.50 12.03
C ALA A 76 24.65 -4.11 11.52
N THR A 77 24.73 -5.45 11.56
CA THR A 77 25.89 -6.22 11.11
C THR A 77 26.20 -5.95 9.63
N SER A 78 25.19 -6.01 8.76
CA SER A 78 25.36 -5.78 7.31
C SER A 78 25.81 -4.36 6.99
N ARG A 79 25.50 -3.37 7.84
CA ARG A 79 25.93 -1.97 7.68
C ARG A 79 27.24 -1.65 8.41
N GLY A 80 27.73 -2.53 9.28
CA GLY A 80 28.87 -2.26 10.16
C GLY A 80 28.59 -1.21 11.24
N VAL A 81 27.32 -1.05 11.65
CA VAL A 81 26.87 0.01 12.56
C VAL A 81 26.15 -0.63 13.77
N PRO A 82 26.36 -0.16 15.01
CA PRO A 82 25.69 -0.75 16.18
C PRO A 82 24.16 -0.60 16.12
N VAL A 83 23.42 -1.54 16.73
CA VAL A 83 21.95 -1.61 16.68
C VAL A 83 21.29 -0.30 17.15
N GLY A 84 21.84 0.36 18.16
CA GLY A 84 21.32 1.64 18.67
C GLY A 84 21.48 2.82 17.72
N GLU A 85 22.29 2.68 16.66
CA GLU A 85 22.53 3.71 15.66
C GLU A 85 21.70 3.50 14.38
N LEU A 86 21.05 2.34 14.21
CA LEU A 86 20.06 2.11 13.15
C LEU A 86 18.85 3.04 13.22
N ASP A 87 18.41 3.35 14.44
CA ASP A 87 17.23 4.17 14.72
C ASP A 87 17.60 5.63 14.99
N ARG A 88 18.90 5.97 15.04
CA ARG A 88 19.28 7.38 15.13
C ARG A 88 18.74 8.06 13.89
N PRO A 89 17.82 9.04 14.02
CA PRO A 89 17.41 9.81 12.87
C PRO A 89 18.70 10.35 12.27
N ALA A 90 18.96 10.03 11.01
CA ALA A 90 20.16 10.44 10.31
C ALA A 90 20.39 11.89 10.71
N SER A 91 21.49 12.15 11.43
CA SER A 91 21.79 13.46 11.97
C SER A 91 21.85 14.39 10.77
N ARG A 92 20.71 14.98 10.39
CA ARG A 92 20.66 16.06 9.42
C ARG A 92 21.56 17.07 10.06
N LYS A 93 22.79 17.20 9.53
CA LYS A 93 23.72 18.25 9.90
C LYS A 93 22.87 19.49 10.13
N LYS A 94 22.86 20.01 11.36
CA LYS A 94 22.17 21.24 11.75
C LYS A 94 22.74 22.37 10.90
N SER A 95 22.24 22.47 9.68
CA SER A 95 22.31 23.61 8.78
C SER A 95 20.91 24.21 8.65
N SER A 96 19.99 23.90 9.58
CA SER A 96 18.81 24.72 9.81
C SER A 96 19.24 25.94 10.61
N LYS A 97 19.99 26.83 9.96
CA LYS A 97 19.86 28.25 10.29
C LYS A 97 18.38 28.52 10.05
N THR A 98 17.65 28.88 11.10
CA THR A 98 16.27 29.39 10.97
C THR A 98 16.37 30.68 10.16
N GLN A 99 16.54 30.56 8.84
CA GLN A 99 16.32 31.63 7.91
C GLN A 99 14.81 31.79 7.87
N GLU A 100 14.33 32.97 8.24
CA GLU A 100 12.97 33.37 7.96
C GLU A 100 12.65 32.99 6.51
N PRO A 101 11.48 32.39 6.25
CA PRO A 101 11.13 31.98 4.91
C PRO A 101 11.24 33.20 4.00
N VAL A 102 12.13 33.13 3.02
CA VAL A 102 12.33 34.22 2.07
C VAL A 102 10.98 34.48 1.40
N TYR A 103 10.44 35.68 1.60
CA TYR A 103 9.13 36.03 1.07
C TYR A 103 9.21 36.13 -0.45
N ILE A 104 8.58 35.17 -1.13
CA ILE A 104 8.34 35.22 -2.57
C ILE A 104 7.01 35.95 -2.78
N GLY A 105 7.02 36.98 -3.63
CA GLY A 105 5.84 37.78 -3.95
C GLY A 105 4.75 36.93 -4.61
N TYR A 106 3.50 37.38 -4.53
CA TYR A 106 2.35 36.62 -5.04
C TYR A 106 2.50 36.21 -6.51
N GLU A 107 2.91 37.14 -7.38
CA GLU A 107 3.10 36.89 -8.82
C GLU A 107 4.19 35.84 -9.10
N ASP A 108 5.29 35.90 -8.38
CA ASP A 108 6.37 34.92 -8.54
C ASP A 108 5.97 33.55 -7.99
N ARG A 109 5.13 33.51 -6.95
CA ARG A 109 4.60 32.27 -6.40
C ARG A 109 3.65 31.58 -7.37
N THR A 110 2.71 32.32 -7.97
CA THR A 110 1.81 31.76 -8.98
C THR A 110 2.56 31.30 -10.23
N ARG A 111 3.62 32.04 -10.63
CA ARG A 111 4.50 31.62 -11.72
C ARG A 111 5.31 30.36 -11.39
N ILE A 112 5.80 30.20 -10.17
CA ILE A 112 6.46 28.96 -9.74
C ILE A 112 5.48 27.77 -9.84
N ASP A 113 4.24 27.96 -9.40
CA ASP A 113 3.22 26.90 -9.44
C ASP A 113 2.87 26.52 -10.88
N SER A 114 2.72 27.49 -11.78
CA SER A 114 2.48 27.23 -13.21
C SER A 114 3.64 26.46 -13.83
N LEU A 115 4.89 26.93 -13.64
CA LEU A 115 6.09 26.28 -14.16
C LEU A 115 6.25 24.83 -13.67
N ASN A 116 5.97 24.58 -12.37
CA ASN A 116 6.00 23.23 -11.82
C ASN A 116 4.92 22.33 -12.42
N SER A 117 3.73 22.88 -12.66
CA SER A 117 2.64 22.15 -13.31
C SER A 117 2.97 21.81 -14.77
N ASP A 118 3.58 22.74 -15.51
CA ASP A 118 4.04 22.53 -16.88
C ASP A 118 5.14 21.48 -16.95
N ILE A 119 6.15 21.54 -16.07
CA ILE A 119 7.19 20.51 -15.99
C ILE A 119 6.56 19.14 -15.75
N ARG A 120 5.59 19.04 -14.84
CA ARG A 120 4.91 17.78 -14.53
C ARG A 120 4.11 17.28 -15.72
N ARG A 121 3.33 18.15 -16.37
CA ARG A 121 2.51 17.84 -17.54
C ARG A 121 3.36 17.43 -18.74
N LEU A 122 4.44 18.13 -19.03
CA LEU A 122 5.36 17.81 -20.12
C LEU A 122 6.13 16.51 -19.86
N SER A 123 6.48 16.25 -18.60
CA SER A 123 7.15 15.00 -18.20
C SER A 123 6.22 13.79 -18.30
N SER A 124 4.92 13.93 -18.00
CA SER A 124 3.96 12.84 -18.06
C SER A 124 3.27 12.69 -19.42
N SER A 125 3.24 13.73 -20.23
CA SER A 125 2.69 13.69 -21.58
C SER A 125 3.48 12.71 -22.44
N THR A 126 2.78 11.90 -23.26
CA THR A 126 3.37 11.08 -24.34
C THR A 126 3.06 11.66 -25.72
N ILE A 127 2.37 12.80 -25.77
CA ILE A 127 1.91 13.42 -27.00
C ILE A 127 3.02 14.30 -27.60
N GLY A 128 3.26 14.16 -28.90
CA GLY A 128 4.20 15.00 -29.67
C GLY A 128 5.66 14.52 -29.66
N ASN A 129 6.58 15.40 -30.08
CA ASN A 129 8.01 15.09 -30.20
C ASN A 129 8.72 15.14 -28.84
N ALA A 130 9.39 14.04 -28.46
CA ALA A 130 10.09 13.93 -27.19
C ALA A 130 11.14 15.02 -26.95
N SER A 131 11.92 15.34 -27.98
CA SER A 131 12.99 16.35 -27.89
C SER A 131 12.45 17.78 -27.70
N SER A 132 11.31 18.11 -28.29
CA SER A 132 10.67 19.41 -28.08
C SER A 132 10.23 19.59 -26.64
N ARG A 133 9.57 18.57 -26.06
CA ARG A 133 9.14 18.61 -24.65
C ARG A 133 10.33 18.71 -23.70
N ALA A 134 11.43 18.02 -23.99
CA ALA A 134 12.64 18.12 -23.19
C ALA A 134 13.16 19.57 -23.16
N ARG A 135 13.17 20.26 -24.31
CA ARG A 135 13.54 21.69 -24.38
C ARG A 135 12.60 22.57 -23.55
N GLU A 136 11.29 22.34 -23.64
CA GLU A 136 10.29 23.09 -22.87
C GLU A 136 10.45 22.85 -21.35
N ILE A 137 10.71 21.61 -20.93
CA ILE A 137 11.00 21.28 -19.53
C ILE A 137 12.27 21.99 -19.06
N HIS A 138 13.30 22.04 -19.89
CA HIS A 138 14.53 22.76 -19.56
C HIS A 138 14.29 24.26 -19.44
N ALA A 139 13.56 24.87 -20.39
CA ALA A 139 13.19 26.28 -20.34
C ALA A 139 12.41 26.62 -19.05
N ALA A 140 11.39 25.82 -18.72
CA ALA A 140 10.61 26.03 -17.49
C ALA A 140 11.47 25.90 -16.22
N LYS A 141 12.43 24.98 -16.20
CA LYS A 141 13.39 24.85 -15.09
C LYS A 141 14.34 26.05 -15.01
N ASP A 142 14.77 26.59 -16.14
CA ASP A 142 15.67 27.75 -16.16
C ASP A 142 14.96 29.03 -15.70
N GLU A 143 13.68 29.21 -16.05
CA GLU A 143 12.85 30.29 -15.50
C GLU A 143 12.67 30.15 -13.99
N LEU A 144 12.35 28.95 -13.51
CA LEU A 144 12.23 28.66 -12.08
C LEU A 144 13.53 29.00 -11.34
N ARG A 145 14.70 28.66 -11.91
CA ARG A 145 16.01 29.05 -11.37
C ARG A 145 16.20 30.57 -11.36
N GLN A 146 15.73 31.28 -12.38
CA GLN A 146 15.81 32.75 -12.41
C GLN A 146 14.98 33.39 -11.29
N ILE A 147 13.76 32.88 -11.05
CA ILE A 147 12.91 33.35 -9.95
C ILE A 147 13.58 33.05 -8.61
N TYR A 148 14.09 31.84 -8.39
CA TYR A 148 14.79 31.54 -7.14
C TYR A 148 16.05 32.39 -6.93
N ARG A 149 16.81 32.67 -8.01
CA ARG A 149 17.96 33.60 -7.95
C ARG A 149 17.57 35.02 -7.57
N LYS A 150 16.43 35.53 -8.07
CA LYS A 150 15.88 36.84 -7.71
C LYS A 150 15.70 36.99 -6.19
N TYR A 151 15.32 35.89 -5.53
CA TYR A 151 15.12 35.84 -4.08
C TYR A 151 16.35 35.37 -3.28
N GLY A 152 17.50 35.13 -3.93
CA GLY A 152 18.68 34.59 -3.26
C GLY A 152 18.48 33.17 -2.70
N ILE A 153 17.47 32.45 -3.21
CA ILE A 153 17.15 31.07 -2.80
C ILE A 153 17.89 30.12 -3.73
N LYS A 154 18.43 29.03 -3.17
CA LYS A 154 19.00 27.96 -3.98
C LYS A 154 17.86 27.18 -4.63
N ALA A 155 17.83 27.16 -5.96
CA ALA A 155 16.88 26.34 -6.71
C ALA A 155 17.03 24.85 -6.33
N PRO A 156 15.91 24.10 -6.20
CA PRO A 156 15.92 22.68 -5.84
C PRO A 156 16.56 21.78 -6.89
#